data_AF-A0A5D2LLI0-F1
#
_entry.id   AF-A0A5D2LLI0-F1
#
_cell.length_a   1.000
_cell.length_b   1.000
_cell.length_c   1.000
_cell.angle_alpha   90.00
_cell.angle_beta   90.00
_cell.angle_gamma   90.00
#
_symmetry.space_group_name_H-M   'P 1'
#
loop_
_entity.id
_entity.type
_entity.pdbx_description
1 polymer ?
#
loop_
_entity_poly.entity_id
_entity_poly.type
_entity_poly.pdbx_seq_one_letter_code
_entity_poly.pdbx_strand_id
1 'polypeptide(L)'
;MAEYICVFNKDTLLIKPSKKSPLFLRTIVLLFAMVCGIYICTVCIKQISTTVTKMNIQVIQSPSPDSNIITQLEPRIPTLHYPKPETFSRGECSKNPVRFFVILSMQRSGSGWFETLLNSHVNVSSNGEIFSLLERRKNISNIVQTLEKVYNLDWFTSASKNECSAAVGFKWMLNQGLVEHHKEIVEYFNHRGVSVIFLFRKNLLRRMVSVLANSYDRYAKLLNGTHKSHVHSQQEALNVGHCSFELQANNQFCIINK
;
A
#
# COMPACT_ATOMS: atom_id res chain seq x y z
N MET A 1 9.50 56.06 -3.04
CA MET A 1 10.48 57.12 -2.69
C MET A 1 11.81 56.74 -3.31
N ALA A 2 12.16 57.39 -4.41
CA ALA A 2 13.46 57.30 -5.06
C ALA A 2 13.88 58.76 -5.30
N GLU A 3 15.08 59.12 -4.84
CA GLU A 3 15.57 60.50 -4.89
C GLU A 3 15.82 60.95 -6.33
N TYR A 4 15.29 62.13 -6.64
CA TYR A 4 15.45 62.84 -7.89
C TYR A 4 16.72 63.70 -7.83
N ILE A 5 17.61 63.56 -8.81
CA ILE A 5 18.55 64.64 -9.15
C ILE A 5 18.02 65.27 -10.44
N CYS A 6 17.49 66.48 -10.30
CA CYS A 6 17.00 67.30 -11.40
C CYS A 6 17.94 68.49 -11.56
N VAL A 7 18.67 68.55 -12.68
CA VAL A 7 19.32 69.77 -13.15
C VAL A 7 18.58 70.17 -14.42
N PHE A 8 17.86 71.29 -14.33
CA PHE A 8 17.08 71.87 -15.42
C PHE A 8 18.01 72.71 -16.30
N ASN A 9 18.15 72.36 -17.58
CA ASN A 9 18.54 73.30 -18.61
C ASN A 9 17.62 73.13 -19.82
N LYS A 10 17.26 74.27 -20.42
CA LYS A 10 16.27 74.43 -21.48
C LYS A 10 16.57 73.58 -22.71
N ASP A 11 15.48 73.20 -23.38
CA ASP A 11 15.35 72.70 -24.75
C ASP A 11 15.25 71.17 -24.96
N THR A 12 14.05 70.76 -25.38
CA THR A 12 13.67 69.50 -26.05
C THR A 12 13.77 68.19 -25.25
N LEU A 13 12.64 67.80 -24.62
CA LEU A 13 12.45 66.45 -24.07
C LEU A 13 12.14 65.45 -25.19
N LEU A 14 13.19 64.95 -25.85
CA LEU A 14 13.10 63.82 -26.77
C LEU A 14 13.29 62.52 -25.95
N ILE A 15 12.19 62.01 -25.39
CA ILE A 15 12.18 60.74 -24.64
C ILE A 15 12.39 59.60 -25.63
N LYS A 16 13.65 59.20 -25.82
CA LYS A 16 14.01 58.00 -26.57
C LYS A 16 13.64 56.78 -25.72
N PRO A 17 12.80 55.84 -26.20
CA PRO A 17 12.46 54.66 -25.43
C PRO A 17 13.74 53.85 -25.20
N SER A 18 14.06 53.57 -23.92
CA SER A 18 15.20 52.70 -23.60
C SER A 18 14.93 51.34 -24.23
N LYS A 19 15.72 50.96 -25.23
CA LYS A 19 15.77 49.58 -25.73
C LYS A 19 16.32 48.71 -24.60
N LYS A 20 15.47 48.28 -23.65
CA LYS A 20 15.80 47.16 -22.77
C LYS A 20 16.01 45.98 -23.70
N SER A 21 17.25 45.51 -23.79
CA SER A 21 17.62 44.47 -24.73
C SER A 21 16.77 43.23 -24.45
N PRO A 22 16.23 42.55 -25.49
CA PRO A 22 15.47 41.31 -25.31
C PRO A 22 16.28 40.22 -24.60
N LEU A 23 17.60 40.36 -24.57
CA LEU A 23 18.53 39.56 -23.79
C LEU A 23 18.26 39.66 -22.29
N PHE A 24 18.09 40.86 -21.72
CA PHE A 24 17.94 41.03 -20.28
C PHE A 24 16.66 40.36 -19.74
N LEU A 25 15.56 40.45 -20.49
CA LEU A 25 14.30 39.79 -20.15
C LEU A 25 14.43 38.26 -20.24
N ARG A 26 15.11 37.74 -21.27
CA ARG A 26 15.38 36.30 -21.42
C ARG A 26 16.24 35.76 -20.28
N THR A 27 17.26 36.51 -19.85
CA THR A 27 18.11 36.11 -18.73
C THR A 27 17.33 36.04 -17.42
N ILE A 28 16.42 36.98 -17.17
CA ILE A 28 15.54 36.97 -15.98
C ILE A 28 14.60 35.75 -15.99
N VAL A 29 13.99 35.44 -17.13
CA VAL A 29 13.10 34.27 -17.27
C VAL A 29 13.85 32.96 -17.05
N LEU A 30 15.07 32.83 -17.58
CA LEU A 30 15.91 31.65 -17.36
C LEU A 30 16.30 31.49 -15.88
N LEU A 31 16.64 32.58 -15.20
CA LEU A 31 16.93 32.59 -13.77
C LEU A 31 15.73 32.13 -12.95
N PHE A 32 14.54 32.63 -13.29
CA PHE A 32 13.31 32.23 -12.61
C PHE A 32 12.97 30.75 -12.85
N ALA A 33 13.13 30.26 -14.08
CA ALA A 33 12.93 28.85 -14.42
C ALA A 33 13.91 27.93 -13.67
N MET A 34 15.18 28.33 -13.55
CA MET A 34 16.18 27.60 -12.76
C MET A 34 15.82 27.54 -11.28
N VAL A 35 15.45 28.66 -10.67
CA VAL A 35 15.07 28.71 -9.24
C VAL A 35 13.80 27.90 -8.98
N CYS A 36 12.78 28.04 -9.83
CA CYS A 36 11.56 27.22 -9.73
C CYS A 36 11.86 25.73 -9.94
N GLY A 37 12.73 25.37 -10.89
CA GLY A 37 13.13 24.00 -11.14
C GLY A 37 13.86 23.37 -9.94
N ILE A 38 14.78 24.09 -9.33
CA ILE A 38 15.48 23.67 -8.11
C ILE A 38 14.48 23.54 -6.96
N TYR A 39 13.59 24.51 -6.77
CA TYR A 39 12.57 24.46 -5.72
C TYR A 39 11.65 23.24 -5.88
N ILE A 40 11.11 23.01 -7.08
CA ILE A 40 10.27 21.83 -7.37
C ILE A 40 11.07 20.54 -7.12
N CYS A 41 12.31 20.44 -7.60
CA CYS A 41 13.16 19.28 -7.33
C CYS A 41 13.37 19.05 -5.83
N THR A 42 13.66 20.09 -5.05
CA THR A 42 13.85 19.95 -3.59
C THR A 42 12.57 19.50 -2.89
N VAL A 43 11.40 20.01 -3.28
CA VAL A 43 10.11 19.56 -2.72
C VAL A 43 9.84 18.10 -3.10
N CYS A 44 10.07 17.70 -4.36
CA CYS A 44 9.90 16.33 -4.82
C CYS A 44 10.84 15.36 -4.08
N ILE A 45 12.12 15.72 -3.91
CA ILE A 45 13.10 14.91 -3.17
C ILE A 45 12.71 14.81 -1.69
N LYS A 46 12.24 15.89 -1.07
CA LYS A 46 11.80 15.89 0.33
C LYS A 46 10.53 15.05 0.52
N GLN A 47 9.61 15.05 -0.44
CA GLN A 47 8.42 14.21 -0.43
C GLN A 47 8.77 12.72 -0.59
N ILE A 48 9.73 12.39 -1.46
CA ILE A 48 10.26 11.02 -1.59
C ILE A 48 10.97 10.60 -0.31
N SER A 49 11.87 11.44 0.24
CA SER A 49 12.63 11.15 1.45
C SER A 49 11.72 10.94 2.66
N THR A 50 10.73 11.80 2.88
CA THR A 50 9.74 11.64 3.97
C THR A 50 8.87 10.39 3.81
N THR A 51 8.58 9.97 2.58
CA THR A 51 7.88 8.71 2.30
C THR A 51 8.79 7.50 2.57
N VAL A 52 10.09 7.60 2.26
CA VAL A 52 11.08 6.52 2.48
C VAL A 52 11.46 6.40 3.96
N THR A 53 11.68 7.50 4.69
CA THR A 53 12.03 7.47 6.13
C THR A 53 10.87 7.00 7.00
N LYS A 54 9.62 7.28 6.61
CA LYS A 54 8.43 6.68 7.24
C LYS A 54 8.26 5.18 6.93
N MET A 55 9.00 4.63 5.97
CA MET A 55 9.02 3.21 5.60
C MET A 55 10.33 2.52 5.97
N ASN A 56 10.98 2.93 7.06
CA ASN A 56 12.04 2.13 7.68
C ASN A 56 11.44 0.88 8.35
N ILE A 57 11.05 -0.09 7.52
CA ILE A 57 10.68 -1.44 7.96
C ILE A 57 12.00 -2.16 8.21
N GLN A 58 12.47 -2.14 9.47
CA GLN A 58 13.52 -3.06 9.87
C GLN A 58 12.98 -4.48 9.73
N VAL A 59 13.56 -5.25 8.80
CA VAL A 59 13.33 -6.69 8.70
C VAL A 59 14.03 -7.30 9.91
N ILE A 60 13.29 -7.53 10.99
CA ILE A 60 13.80 -8.27 12.14
C ILE A 60 13.98 -9.71 11.67
N GLN A 61 15.21 -10.07 11.31
CA GLN A 61 15.60 -11.47 11.16
C GLN A 61 15.34 -12.17 12.50
N SER A 62 14.70 -13.34 12.45
CA SER A 62 14.50 -14.22 13.60
C SER A 62 15.84 -14.49 14.31
N PRO A 63 16.00 -14.21 15.61
CA PRO A 63 17.20 -14.56 16.33
C PRO A 63 17.34 -16.09 16.39
N SER A 64 18.52 -16.59 16.03
CA SER A 64 18.99 -17.95 16.32
C SER A 64 18.87 -18.24 17.83
N PRO A 65 18.49 -19.48 18.25
CA PRO A 65 18.31 -19.78 19.66
C PRO A 65 19.66 -20.04 20.34
N ASP A 66 20.25 -18.99 20.94
CA ASP A 66 21.28 -19.14 21.95
C ASP A 66 20.64 -19.49 23.31
N SER A 67 21.20 -20.46 24.00
CA SER A 67 20.65 -21.19 25.16
C SER A 67 20.44 -20.37 26.45
N ASN A 68 20.71 -19.06 26.44
CA ASN A 68 20.60 -18.18 27.62
C ASN A 68 19.34 -17.28 27.60
N ILE A 69 18.40 -17.48 26.67
CA ILE A 69 17.22 -16.62 26.47
C ILE A 69 16.02 -16.98 27.37
N ILE A 70 16.04 -18.10 28.10
CA ILE A 70 14.86 -18.60 28.83
C ILE A 70 14.34 -17.60 29.89
N THR A 71 15.22 -16.82 30.51
CA THR A 71 14.84 -15.90 31.60
C THR A 71 14.29 -14.54 31.14
N GLN A 72 14.40 -14.21 29.83
CA GLN A 72 13.79 -12.99 29.25
C GLN A 72 12.58 -13.28 28.36
N LEU A 73 12.13 -14.54 28.32
CA LEU A 73 11.12 -15.03 27.38
C LEU A 73 9.74 -15.27 27.99
N GLU A 74 9.48 -14.83 29.23
CA GLU A 74 8.13 -14.92 29.81
C GLU A 74 7.04 -14.18 29.01
N PRO A 75 7.27 -13.08 28.27
CA PRO A 75 6.24 -12.49 27.40
C PRO A 75 6.15 -13.15 26.01
N ARG A 76 6.95 -14.17 25.70
CA ARG A 76 7.04 -14.75 24.33
C ARG A 76 6.38 -16.11 24.16
N ILE A 77 5.71 -16.66 25.17
CA ILE A 77 4.78 -17.77 24.94
C ILE A 77 3.65 -17.20 24.09
N PRO A 78 3.50 -17.60 22.82
CA PRO A 78 2.41 -17.09 22.01
C PRO A 78 1.11 -17.53 22.67
N THR A 79 0.26 -16.57 23.02
CA THR A 79 -1.06 -16.85 23.60
C THR A 79 -1.75 -17.87 22.71
N LEU A 80 -1.97 -19.08 23.23
CA LEU A 80 -2.66 -20.14 22.50
C LEU A 80 -4.14 -19.81 22.51
N HIS A 81 -4.70 -19.49 21.35
CA HIS A 81 -6.11 -19.13 21.23
C HIS A 81 -6.95 -20.34 20.85
N TYR A 82 -8.03 -20.55 21.58
CA TYR A 82 -9.00 -21.61 21.31
C TYR A 82 -10.36 -20.96 21.04
N PRO A 83 -10.56 -20.36 19.85
CA PRO A 83 -11.79 -19.66 19.52
C PRO A 83 -12.98 -20.62 19.57
N LYS A 84 -14.10 -20.11 20.06
CA LYS A 84 -15.40 -20.79 20.16
C LYS A 84 -16.42 -19.98 19.36
N PRO A 85 -16.52 -20.21 18.04
CA PRO A 85 -17.47 -19.48 17.21
C PRO A 85 -18.91 -19.72 17.68
N GLU A 86 -19.73 -18.68 17.65
CA GLU A 86 -21.17 -18.77 17.94
C GLU A 86 -21.93 -19.37 16.76
N THR A 87 -21.42 -19.19 15.54
CA THR A 87 -22.11 -19.55 14.30
C THR A 87 -21.99 -21.01 13.88
N PHE A 88 -21.02 -21.76 14.42
CA PHE A 88 -20.82 -23.18 14.12
C PHE A 88 -19.97 -23.87 15.20
N SER A 89 -19.96 -25.21 15.24
CA SER A 89 -19.07 -25.97 16.13
C SER A 89 -17.76 -26.28 15.42
N ARG A 90 -16.63 -26.20 16.15
CA ARG A 90 -15.31 -26.67 15.66
C ARG A 90 -15.11 -28.18 15.80
N GLY A 91 -16.12 -28.92 16.28
CA GLY A 91 -16.09 -30.37 16.39
C GLY A 91 -14.86 -30.91 17.12
N GLU A 92 -14.18 -31.89 16.49
CA GLU A 92 -12.94 -32.50 16.99
C GLU A 92 -11.79 -31.49 17.16
N CYS A 93 -11.81 -30.41 16.37
CA CYS A 93 -10.78 -29.37 16.36
C CYS A 93 -11.00 -28.26 17.40
N SER A 94 -12.01 -28.37 18.27
CA SER A 94 -12.26 -27.44 19.37
C SER A 94 -11.06 -27.24 20.31
N LYS A 95 -10.23 -28.29 20.47
CA LYS A 95 -9.00 -28.27 21.29
C LYS A 95 -7.75 -27.92 20.50
N ASN A 96 -7.87 -27.54 19.23
CA ASN A 96 -6.74 -27.11 18.42
C ASN A 96 -6.58 -25.58 18.51
N PRO A 97 -5.36 -25.08 18.83
CA PRO A 97 -5.13 -23.66 18.89
C PRO A 97 -5.17 -23.05 17.48
N VAL A 98 -5.59 -21.78 17.40
CA VAL A 98 -5.63 -21.01 16.15
C VAL A 98 -4.64 -19.86 16.24
N ARG A 99 -3.79 -19.73 15.23
CA ARG A 99 -2.85 -18.63 15.08
C ARG A 99 -3.52 -17.48 14.36
N PHE A 100 -3.33 -16.27 14.88
CA PHE A 100 -3.85 -15.06 14.25
C PHE A 100 -2.78 -14.40 13.41
N PHE A 101 -3.13 -13.96 12.22
CA PHE A 101 -2.24 -13.15 11.39
C PHE A 101 -2.97 -12.00 10.71
N VAL A 102 -2.20 -11.04 10.24
CA VAL A 102 -2.69 -9.95 9.38
C VAL A 102 -1.64 -9.64 8.32
N ILE A 103 -2.09 -9.44 7.07
CA ILE A 103 -1.23 -9.02 5.96
C ILE A 103 -1.37 -7.51 5.81
N LEU A 104 -0.38 -6.76 6.30
CA LEU A 104 -0.32 -5.31 6.13
C LEU A 104 0.34 -4.98 4.80
N SER A 105 -0.37 -4.24 3.94
CA SER A 105 0.10 -4.01 2.59
C SER A 105 -0.39 -2.70 1.97
N MET A 106 0.04 -2.46 0.73
CA MET A 106 -0.45 -1.37 -0.12
C MET A 106 -1.06 -1.96 -1.39
N GLN A 107 -1.82 -1.15 -2.10
CA GLN A 107 -2.47 -1.56 -3.34
C GLN A 107 -1.40 -1.88 -4.39
N ARG A 108 -1.66 -2.94 -5.17
CA ARG A 108 -0.76 -3.46 -6.21
C ARG A 108 0.63 -3.90 -5.70
N SER A 109 0.69 -4.34 -4.45
CA SER A 109 1.91 -4.91 -3.84
C SER A 109 2.17 -6.38 -4.19
N GLY A 110 1.17 -7.11 -4.68
CA GLY A 110 1.19 -8.57 -4.81
C GLY A 110 0.48 -9.31 -3.67
N SER A 111 -0.13 -8.58 -2.73
CA SER A 111 -0.85 -9.15 -1.58
C SER A 111 -2.05 -10.03 -1.94
N GLY A 112 -2.71 -9.80 -3.08
CA GLY A 112 -3.75 -10.70 -3.57
C GLY A 112 -3.21 -12.10 -3.91
N TRP A 113 -2.08 -12.17 -4.63
CA TRP A 113 -1.45 -13.45 -4.96
C TRP A 113 -0.95 -14.18 -3.71
N PHE A 114 -0.31 -13.47 -2.79
CA PHE A 114 0.18 -14.04 -1.53
C PHE A 114 -0.97 -14.58 -0.67
N GLU A 115 -2.09 -13.86 -0.60
CA GLU A 115 -3.30 -14.33 0.05
C GLU A 115 -3.88 -15.59 -0.60
N THR A 116 -3.96 -15.65 -1.93
CA THR A 116 -4.38 -16.86 -2.65
C THR A 116 -3.49 -18.05 -2.33
N LEU A 117 -2.18 -17.83 -2.23
CA LEU A 117 -1.22 -18.86 -1.83
C LEU A 117 -1.45 -19.35 -0.39
N LEU A 118 -1.76 -18.46 0.55
CA LEU A 118 -2.09 -18.88 1.92
C LEU A 118 -3.39 -19.69 1.96
N ASN A 119 -4.41 -19.25 1.24
CA ASN A 119 -5.70 -19.91 1.16
C ASN A 119 -5.68 -21.25 0.41
N SER A 120 -4.60 -21.59 -0.30
CA SER A 120 -4.47 -22.92 -0.90
C SER A 120 -4.15 -23.99 0.14
N HIS A 121 -3.71 -23.61 1.35
CA HIS A 121 -3.46 -24.54 2.43
C HIS A 121 -4.77 -24.84 3.19
N VAL A 122 -5.10 -26.12 3.36
CA VAL A 122 -6.37 -26.57 3.96
C VAL A 122 -6.66 -25.94 5.32
N ASN A 123 -5.66 -25.81 6.20
CA ASN A 123 -5.85 -25.28 7.56
C ASN A 123 -5.56 -23.78 7.73
N VAL A 124 -5.43 -23.00 6.64
CA VAL A 124 -5.17 -21.56 6.69
C VAL A 124 -6.29 -20.81 6.00
N SER A 125 -6.77 -19.73 6.62
CA SER A 125 -7.82 -18.89 6.06
C SER A 125 -7.49 -17.41 6.18
N SER A 126 -7.51 -16.70 5.05
CA SER A 126 -7.43 -15.25 4.92
C SER A 126 -8.72 -14.70 4.33
N ASN A 127 -9.32 -13.74 5.03
CA ASN A 127 -10.66 -13.21 4.76
C ASN A 127 -10.69 -11.97 3.84
N GLY A 128 -9.65 -11.75 3.02
CA GLY A 128 -9.62 -10.61 2.09
C GLY A 128 -9.46 -9.26 2.78
N GLU A 129 -9.87 -8.20 2.07
CA GLU A 129 -9.83 -6.82 2.56
C GLU A 129 -11.08 -6.48 3.36
N ILE A 130 -11.16 -6.96 4.59
CA ILE A 130 -12.31 -6.75 5.47
C ILE A 130 -12.55 -5.26 5.81
N PHE A 131 -11.49 -4.44 5.81
CA PHE A 131 -11.57 -3.00 6.11
C PHE A 131 -11.70 -2.11 4.87
N SER A 132 -12.01 -2.67 3.70
CA SER A 132 -12.32 -1.91 2.48
C SER A 132 -13.59 -1.04 2.61
N LEU A 133 -14.54 -1.44 3.46
CA LEU A 133 -15.76 -0.70 3.75
C LEU A 133 -15.54 0.37 4.83
N LEU A 134 -16.05 1.59 4.59
CA LEU A 134 -15.83 2.74 5.46
C LEU A 134 -16.44 2.57 6.85
N GLU A 135 -17.65 1.99 6.94
CA GLU A 135 -18.35 1.73 8.20
C GLU A 135 -17.52 0.97 9.25
N ARG A 136 -16.70 0.01 8.79
CA ARG A 136 -15.87 -0.85 9.65
C ARG A 136 -14.65 -0.13 10.23
N ARG A 137 -14.30 1.03 9.68
CA ARG A 137 -13.11 1.82 10.06
C ARG A 137 -13.44 3.24 10.53
N LYS A 138 -14.71 3.53 10.84
CA LYS A 138 -15.15 4.86 11.31
C LYS A 138 -14.56 5.25 12.67
N ASN A 139 -14.36 4.26 13.54
CA ASN A 139 -13.82 4.45 14.89
C ASN A 139 -13.10 3.17 15.34
N ILE A 140 -12.33 3.26 16.42
CA ILE A 140 -11.60 2.13 16.98
C ILE A 140 -12.53 1.01 17.48
N SER A 141 -13.71 1.36 18.03
CA SER A 141 -14.67 0.36 18.53
C SER A 141 -15.15 -0.58 17.40
N ASN A 142 -15.53 -0.03 16.25
CA ASN A 142 -15.96 -0.79 15.08
C ASN A 142 -14.82 -1.66 14.53
N ILE A 143 -13.58 -1.15 14.56
CA ILE A 143 -12.39 -1.91 14.18
C ILE A 143 -12.24 -3.12 15.10
N VAL A 144 -12.21 -2.90 16.42
CA VAL A 144 -12.04 -3.97 17.41
C VAL A 144 -13.18 -4.99 17.31
N GLN A 145 -14.44 -4.55 17.19
CA GLN A 145 -15.57 -5.45 16.98
C GLN A 145 -15.42 -6.30 15.71
N THR A 146 -14.87 -5.73 14.64
CA THR A 146 -14.59 -6.46 13.40
C THR A 146 -13.47 -7.48 13.60
N LEU A 147 -12.38 -7.10 14.29
CA LEU A 147 -11.27 -8.00 14.62
C LEU A 147 -11.74 -9.18 15.49
N GLU A 148 -12.55 -8.92 16.50
CA GLU A 148 -13.15 -9.95 17.36
C GLU A 148 -13.96 -10.96 16.54
N LYS A 149 -14.82 -10.50 15.62
CA LYS A 149 -15.57 -11.42 14.75
C LYS A 149 -14.67 -12.30 13.90
N VAL A 150 -13.57 -11.76 13.37
CA VAL A 150 -12.63 -12.54 12.54
C VAL A 150 -11.86 -13.54 13.38
N TYR A 151 -11.29 -13.12 14.50
CA TYR A 151 -10.44 -13.97 15.32
C TYR A 151 -11.22 -15.00 16.16
N ASN A 152 -12.51 -14.76 16.40
CA ASN A 152 -13.43 -15.76 16.95
C ASN A 152 -14.04 -16.71 15.90
N LEU A 153 -13.62 -16.59 14.62
CA LEU A 153 -14.08 -17.40 13.48
C LEU A 153 -15.55 -17.15 13.05
N ASP A 154 -16.20 -16.12 13.59
CA ASP A 154 -17.58 -15.73 13.28
C ASP A 154 -17.71 -14.76 12.10
N TRP A 155 -16.63 -14.56 11.33
CA TRP A 155 -16.68 -13.72 10.14
C TRP A 155 -17.47 -14.35 9.00
N PHE A 156 -18.59 -13.74 8.61
CA PHE A 156 -19.46 -14.29 7.57
C PHE A 156 -18.81 -14.19 6.18
N THR A 157 -18.52 -15.33 5.57
CA THR A 157 -18.01 -15.45 4.20
C THR A 157 -18.89 -16.39 3.40
N SER A 158 -18.91 -16.23 2.07
CA SER A 158 -19.58 -17.18 1.16
C SER A 158 -18.88 -18.55 1.09
N ALA A 159 -17.63 -18.65 1.54
CA ALA A 159 -16.91 -19.91 1.65
C ALA A 159 -17.41 -20.73 2.85
N SER A 160 -17.40 -22.05 2.71
CA SER A 160 -17.72 -22.98 3.81
C SER A 160 -16.77 -22.75 4.99
N LYS A 161 -17.32 -22.81 6.20
CA LYS A 161 -16.54 -22.68 7.44
C LYS A 161 -15.65 -23.90 7.61
N ASN A 162 -14.38 -23.67 7.93
CA ASN A 162 -13.43 -24.76 8.23
C ASN A 162 -13.27 -24.90 9.75
N GLU A 163 -13.79 -26.01 10.29
CA GLU A 163 -13.72 -26.42 11.70
C GLU A 163 -12.29 -26.51 12.24
N CYS A 164 -11.37 -26.95 11.38
CA CYS A 164 -9.98 -27.27 11.70
C CYS A 164 -8.98 -26.22 11.23
N SER A 165 -9.44 -24.96 11.07
CA SER A 165 -8.54 -23.83 10.81
C SER A 165 -7.46 -23.75 11.89
N ALA A 166 -6.18 -23.82 11.48
CA ALA A 166 -5.01 -23.68 12.34
C ALA A 166 -4.47 -22.24 12.33
N ALA A 167 -4.75 -21.48 11.28
CA ALA A 167 -4.45 -20.05 11.22
C ALA A 167 -5.57 -19.27 10.54
N VAL A 168 -5.93 -18.12 11.11
CA VAL A 168 -6.92 -17.21 10.56
C VAL A 168 -6.35 -15.80 10.49
N GLY A 169 -6.66 -15.10 9.40
CA GLY A 169 -6.25 -13.74 9.21
C GLY A 169 -7.04 -13.05 8.12
N PHE A 170 -6.50 -11.90 7.72
CA PHE A 170 -7.07 -11.07 6.68
C PHE A 170 -6.00 -10.12 6.15
N LYS A 171 -6.35 -9.41 5.07
CA LYS A 171 -5.51 -8.40 4.46
C LYS A 171 -6.00 -7.01 4.86
N TRP A 172 -5.06 -6.15 5.25
CA TRP A 172 -5.35 -4.76 5.60
C TRP A 172 -4.44 -3.83 4.82
N MET A 173 -5.05 -2.96 4.01
CA MET A 173 -4.28 -1.95 3.30
C MET A 173 -3.98 -0.77 4.23
N LEU A 174 -2.76 -0.24 4.16
CA LEU A 174 -2.30 0.85 5.03
C LEU A 174 -3.17 2.12 4.94
N ASN A 175 -3.84 2.32 3.80
CA ASN A 175 -4.76 3.44 3.57
C ASN A 175 -6.21 3.18 4.03
N GLN A 176 -6.49 2.08 4.75
CA GLN A 176 -7.83 1.71 5.22
C GLN A 176 -7.96 1.89 6.75
N GLY A 177 -7.55 3.05 7.29
CA GLY A 177 -7.75 3.41 8.70
C GLY A 177 -6.75 2.81 9.70
N LEU A 178 -5.83 1.95 9.26
CA LEU A 178 -4.79 1.36 10.13
C LEU A 178 -3.89 2.42 10.77
N VAL A 179 -3.47 3.41 9.99
CA VAL A 179 -2.51 4.45 10.45
C VAL A 179 -3.16 5.39 11.46
N GLU A 180 -4.46 5.64 11.35
CA GLU A 180 -5.22 6.55 12.20
C GLU A 180 -5.32 6.03 13.64
N HIS A 181 -5.48 4.71 13.82
CA HIS A 181 -5.64 4.06 15.13
C HIS A 181 -4.49 3.10 15.46
N HIS A 182 -3.27 3.41 15.00
CA HIS A 182 -2.14 2.48 15.06
C HIS A 182 -1.75 2.07 16.49
N LYS A 183 -1.92 2.95 17.50
CA LYS A 183 -1.52 2.65 18.88
C LYS A 183 -2.41 1.56 19.47
N GLU A 184 -3.71 1.75 19.36
CA GLU A 184 -4.74 0.85 19.85
C GLU A 184 -4.70 -0.49 19.10
N ILE A 185 -4.40 -0.47 17.80
CA ILE A 185 -4.26 -1.68 16.99
C ILE A 185 -3.01 -2.47 17.38
N VAL A 186 -1.88 -1.80 17.62
CA VAL A 186 -0.64 -2.47 18.08
C VAL A 186 -0.85 -3.09 19.46
N GLU A 187 -1.51 -2.37 20.37
CA GLU A 187 -1.88 -2.91 21.69
C GLU A 187 -2.77 -4.15 21.57
N TYR A 188 -3.81 -4.09 20.74
CA TYR A 188 -4.68 -5.22 20.44
C TYR A 188 -3.89 -6.41 19.88
N PHE A 189 -3.03 -6.20 18.88
CA PHE A 189 -2.22 -7.26 18.27
C PHE A 189 -1.25 -7.90 19.25
N ASN A 190 -0.60 -7.11 20.10
CA ASN A 190 0.30 -7.64 21.12
C ASN A 190 -0.46 -8.46 22.16
N HIS A 191 -1.59 -7.95 22.65
CA HIS A 191 -2.44 -8.63 23.63
C HIS A 191 -3.01 -9.95 23.07
N ARG A 192 -3.45 -9.94 21.81
CA ARG A 192 -3.99 -11.11 21.10
C ARG A 192 -2.92 -11.95 20.41
N GLY A 193 -1.63 -11.65 20.52
CA GLY A 193 -0.56 -12.42 19.87
C GLY A 193 -0.71 -12.55 18.34
N VAL A 194 -1.17 -11.50 17.66
CA VAL A 194 -1.37 -11.48 16.21
C VAL A 194 -0.04 -11.35 15.48
N SER A 195 0.23 -12.27 14.55
CA SER A 195 1.42 -12.22 13.70
C SER A 195 1.22 -11.24 12.53
N VAL A 196 2.08 -10.22 12.45
CA VAL A 196 1.99 -9.18 11.44
C VAL A 196 2.92 -9.50 10.26
N ILE A 197 2.35 -9.63 9.07
CA ILE A 197 3.09 -9.85 7.82
C ILE A 197 3.08 -8.54 7.02
N PHE A 198 4.23 -7.87 6.92
CA PHE A 198 4.38 -6.71 6.06
C PHE A 198 4.77 -7.12 4.64
N LEU A 199 3.90 -6.84 3.67
CA LEU A 199 4.14 -7.13 2.27
C LEU A 199 4.15 -5.84 1.44
N PHE A 200 5.31 -5.51 0.87
CA PHE A 200 5.47 -4.34 0.02
C PHE A 200 6.28 -4.66 -1.24
N ARG A 201 5.98 -3.94 -2.33
CA ARG A 201 6.69 -4.07 -3.60
C ARG A 201 7.84 -3.07 -3.64
N LYS A 202 9.08 -3.56 -3.68
CA LYS A 202 10.30 -2.73 -3.72
C LYS A 202 10.33 -1.78 -4.93
N ASN A 203 9.90 -2.25 -6.11
CA ASN A 203 9.86 -1.43 -7.32
C ASN A 203 8.59 -0.57 -7.35
N LEU A 204 8.72 0.69 -6.92
CA LEU A 204 7.63 1.66 -6.85
C LEU A 204 7.11 2.08 -8.24
N LEU A 205 7.97 2.16 -9.25
CA LEU A 205 7.56 2.50 -10.62
C LEU A 205 6.63 1.43 -11.20
N ARG A 206 7.00 0.15 -11.10
CA ARG A 206 6.14 -0.97 -11.53
C ARG A 206 4.84 -1.03 -10.74
N ARG A 207 4.86 -0.64 -9.45
CA ARG A 207 3.64 -0.50 -8.66
C ARG A 207 2.75 0.61 -9.22
N MET A 208 3.32 1.79 -9.49
CA MET A 208 2.60 2.94 -10.05
C MET A 208 1.98 2.61 -11.40
N VAL A 209 2.75 2.03 -12.33
CA VAL A 209 2.25 1.57 -13.63
C VAL A 209 1.09 0.59 -13.45
N SER A 210 1.19 -0.35 -12.50
CA SER A 210 0.10 -1.29 -12.23
C SER A 210 -1.15 -0.64 -11.63
N VAL A 211 -1.00 0.43 -10.84
CA VAL A 211 -2.13 1.23 -10.33
C VAL A 211 -2.82 1.96 -11.48
N LEU A 212 -2.03 2.59 -12.37
CA LEU A 212 -2.55 3.32 -13.53
C LEU A 212 -3.28 2.37 -14.50
N ALA A 213 -2.69 1.23 -14.82
CA ALA A 213 -3.31 0.22 -15.68
C ALA A 213 -4.64 -0.28 -15.09
N ASN A 214 -4.66 -0.65 -13.80
CA ASN A 214 -5.90 -1.07 -13.14
C ASN A 214 -6.96 0.03 -13.09
N SER A 215 -6.55 1.29 -12.93
CA SER A 215 -7.47 2.43 -12.99
C SER A 215 -8.07 2.55 -14.39
N TYR A 216 -7.23 2.49 -15.43
CA TYR A 216 -7.66 2.55 -16.82
C TYR A 216 -8.63 1.41 -17.15
N ASP A 217 -8.28 0.16 -16.84
CA ASP A 217 -9.11 -1.02 -17.12
C ASP A 217 -10.48 -0.94 -16.44
N ARG A 218 -10.55 -0.34 -15.24
CA ARG A 218 -11.81 -0.14 -14.51
C ARG A 218 -12.79 0.76 -15.25
N TYR A 219 -12.30 1.78 -15.95
CA TYR A 219 -13.13 2.73 -16.70
C TYR A 219 -13.34 2.26 -18.15
N ALA A 220 -12.28 1.81 -18.82
CA ALA A 220 -12.32 1.38 -20.21
C ALA A 220 -13.11 0.08 -20.40
N LYS A 221 -13.07 -0.84 -19.41
CA LYS A 221 -13.83 -2.10 -19.41
C LYS A 221 -13.75 -2.87 -20.74
N LEU A 222 -12.53 -3.00 -21.25
CA LEU A 222 -12.21 -3.55 -22.57
C LEU A 222 -12.79 -4.95 -22.83
N LEU A 223 -13.16 -5.69 -21.78
CA LEU A 223 -13.72 -7.04 -21.87
C LEU A 223 -15.23 -7.02 -21.67
N ASN A 224 -15.98 -6.67 -22.72
CA ASN A 224 -17.45 -6.66 -22.72
C ASN A 224 -18.06 -5.92 -21.52
N GLY A 225 -17.51 -4.77 -21.12
CA GLY A 225 -18.03 -4.01 -19.98
C GLY A 225 -17.62 -4.56 -18.61
N THR A 226 -16.82 -5.62 -18.55
CA THR A 226 -16.34 -6.24 -17.32
C THR A 226 -14.91 -5.81 -17.02
N HIS A 227 -14.67 -5.38 -15.78
CA HIS A 227 -13.31 -5.15 -15.29
C HIS A 227 -12.70 -6.48 -14.83
N LYS A 228 -11.69 -6.98 -15.55
CA LYS A 228 -10.85 -8.10 -15.09
C LYS A 228 -9.42 -7.62 -14.89
N SER A 229 -8.92 -7.79 -13.67
CA SER A 229 -7.53 -7.44 -13.29
C SER A 229 -6.70 -8.66 -12.91
N HIS A 230 -7.33 -9.83 -12.87
CA HIS A 230 -6.76 -11.10 -12.47
C HIS A 230 -7.28 -12.22 -13.36
N VAL A 231 -6.46 -13.25 -13.47
CA VAL A 231 -6.78 -14.52 -14.11
C VAL A 231 -7.58 -15.35 -13.10
N HIS A 232 -8.71 -15.90 -13.54
CA HIS A 232 -9.61 -16.68 -12.69
C HIS A 232 -9.78 -18.14 -13.15
N SER A 233 -9.19 -18.52 -14.27
CA SER A 233 -9.19 -19.90 -14.76
C SER A 233 -7.81 -20.36 -15.20
N GLN A 234 -7.59 -21.68 -15.19
CA GLN A 234 -6.35 -22.27 -15.69
C GLN A 234 -6.14 -21.95 -17.18
N GLN A 235 -7.22 -21.90 -17.96
CA GLN A 235 -7.14 -21.52 -19.37
C GLN A 235 -6.68 -20.07 -19.57
N GLU A 236 -7.26 -19.13 -18.81
CA GLU A 236 -6.82 -17.73 -18.82
C GLU A 236 -5.34 -17.62 -18.40
N ALA A 237 -4.90 -18.45 -17.44
CA ALA A 237 -3.51 -18.47 -16.98
C ALA A 237 -2.55 -18.94 -18.08
N LEU A 238 -2.91 -20.03 -18.77
CA LEU A 238 -2.14 -20.57 -19.88
C LEU A 238 -2.02 -19.53 -21.00
N ASN A 239 -3.14 -18.92 -21.40
CA ASN A 239 -3.15 -17.88 -22.43
C ASN A 239 -2.22 -16.70 -22.08
N VAL A 240 -2.23 -16.24 -20.83
CA VAL A 240 -1.30 -15.18 -20.38
C VAL A 240 0.15 -15.68 -20.30
N GLY A 241 0.38 -16.94 -19.95
CA GLY A 241 1.71 -17.56 -19.91
C GLY A 241 2.39 -17.65 -21.29
N HIS A 242 1.57 -17.79 -22.33
CA HIS A 242 1.98 -17.69 -23.73
C HIS A 242 2.22 -16.26 -24.20
N CYS A 243 1.97 -15.24 -23.39
CA CYS A 243 2.28 -13.86 -23.74
C CYS A 243 3.62 -13.40 -23.16
N SER A 244 4.30 -12.50 -23.87
CA SER A 244 5.43 -11.70 -23.43
C SER A 244 5.13 -10.22 -23.60
N PHE A 245 5.76 -9.37 -22.80
CA PHE A 245 5.66 -7.92 -22.93
C PHE A 245 6.92 -7.40 -23.60
N GLU A 246 6.77 -6.71 -24.72
CA GLU A 246 7.87 -6.01 -25.37
C GLU A 246 7.60 -4.51 -25.39
N LEU A 247 8.66 -3.75 -25.17
CA LEU A 247 8.63 -2.30 -25.13
C LEU A 247 9.25 -1.82 -26.43
N GLN A 248 8.41 -1.32 -27.34
CA GLN A 248 8.86 -0.83 -28.64
C GLN A 248 9.59 0.51 -28.48
N ALA A 249 10.43 0.85 -29.47
CA ALA A 249 11.23 2.07 -29.48
C ALA A 249 10.39 3.37 -29.41
N ASN A 250 9.10 3.31 -29.74
CA ASN A 250 8.14 4.42 -29.62
C ASN A 250 7.45 4.49 -28.23
N ASN A 251 7.95 3.75 -27.24
CA ASN A 251 7.36 3.60 -25.91
C ASN A 251 5.96 2.95 -25.88
N GLN A 252 5.55 2.23 -26.92
CA GLN A 252 4.39 1.36 -26.83
C GLN A 252 4.75 0.03 -26.20
N PHE A 253 3.96 -0.38 -25.19
CA PHE A 253 3.96 -1.73 -24.68
C PHE A 253 3.06 -2.60 -25.54
N CYS A 254 3.65 -3.60 -26.18
CA CYS A 254 2.92 -4.60 -26.95
C CYS A 254 2.93 -5.94 -26.20
N ILE A 255 1.80 -6.64 -26.26
CA ILE A 255 1.70 -8.02 -25.82
C ILE A 255 1.96 -8.89 -27.05
N ILE A 256 2.96 -9.76 -26.97
CA ILE A 256 3.34 -10.67 -28.06
C ILE A 256 3.08 -12.08 -27.59
N ASN A 257 2.52 -12.93 -28.46
CA ASN A 257 2.55 -14.36 -28.21
C ASN A 257 4.01 -14.84 -28.32
N LYS A 258 4.44 -15.61 -27.33
CA LYS A 258 5.67 -16.38 -27.34
C LYS A 258 5.57 -17.53 -28.33
#